data_AF-A0A7I8D1U4-F1
#
_entry.id   AF-A0A7I8D1U4-F1
#
_cell.length_a   1.000
_cell.length_b   1.000
_cell.length_c   1.000
_cell.angle_alpha   90.00
_cell.angle_beta   90.00
_cell.angle_gamma   90.00
#
_symmetry.space_group_name_H-M   'P 1'
#
loop_
_entity.id
_entity.type
_entity.pdbx_description
1 polymer ?
#
loop_
_entity_poly.entity_id
_entity_poly.type
_entity_poly.pdbx_seq_one_letter_code
_entity_poly.pdbx_strand_id
1 'polypeptide(L)'
;MISTKNLSGLPDVNRLKAFCKGLAALDIIMLEKEWSFIRHYTYNPIWRKGKEAFWATDGSEQSMIIMFTSEGCVINGVDSELYDWEEKLPRIEDLTNGMPSALQKLMNSREVKKMKSTFCVWTEDGVVWHCNPMAGEDASKDLLSMIDGNPQTYVEYGKWFYPADLPLEVVRQLADGVPVTKEMIVALNPKRSEWDEIKAELDEIGYLNKL
;
A
#
# COMPACT_ATOMS: atom_id res chain seq x y z
N MET A 1 8.74 8.38 13.93
CA MET A 1 7.54 8.12 13.11
C MET A 1 7.90 8.44 11.68
N ILE A 2 7.53 7.57 10.74
CA ILE A 2 7.91 7.68 9.32
C ILE A 2 7.15 8.86 8.71
N SER A 3 7.83 9.66 7.87
CA SER A 3 7.23 10.74 7.06
C SER A 3 8.24 11.20 6.00
N THR A 4 7.85 12.11 5.10
CA THR A 4 8.82 12.80 4.19
C THR A 4 9.91 13.57 4.94
N LYS A 5 9.72 13.87 6.22
CA LYS A 5 10.75 14.50 7.08
C LYS A 5 11.68 13.46 7.71
N ASN A 6 11.30 12.18 7.74
CA ASN A 6 12.13 11.07 8.21
C ASN A 6 11.70 9.73 7.59
N LEU A 7 12.45 9.26 6.60
CA LEU A 7 12.20 8.01 5.87
C LEU A 7 12.89 6.78 6.47
N SER A 8 13.64 6.92 7.58
CA SER A 8 14.52 5.85 8.09
C SER A 8 13.80 4.59 8.56
N GLY A 9 12.48 4.64 8.73
CA GLY A 9 11.67 3.47 9.09
C GLY A 9 11.01 2.78 7.89
N LEU A 10 11.16 3.29 6.66
CA LEU A 10 10.65 2.57 5.50
C LEU A 10 11.47 1.30 5.26
N PRO A 11 10.80 0.15 5.01
CA PRO A 11 11.50 -1.07 4.66
C PRO A 11 12.15 -0.97 3.27
N ASP A 12 13.06 -1.89 2.95
CA ASP A 12 13.51 -2.07 1.57
C ASP A 12 12.36 -2.51 0.66
N VAL A 13 12.51 -2.33 -0.65
CA VAL A 13 11.44 -2.57 -1.63
C VAL A 13 10.96 -4.02 -1.67
N ASN A 14 11.82 -5.00 -1.41
CA ASN A 14 11.40 -6.40 -1.40
C ASN A 14 10.53 -6.69 -0.17
N ARG A 15 10.95 -6.20 0.99
CA ARG A 15 10.16 -6.29 2.21
C ARG A 15 8.85 -5.53 2.08
N LEU A 16 8.88 -4.31 1.54
CA LEU A 16 7.69 -3.50 1.28
C LEU A 16 6.69 -4.23 0.38
N LYS A 17 7.18 -4.82 -0.73
CA LYS A 17 6.33 -5.55 -1.67
C LYS A 17 5.65 -6.75 -1.01
N ALA A 18 6.39 -7.55 -0.23
CA ALA A 18 5.84 -8.67 0.51
C ALA A 18 4.77 -8.20 1.52
N PHE A 19 5.06 -7.11 2.23
CA PHE A 19 4.14 -6.49 3.18
C PHE A 19 2.83 -6.04 2.50
N CYS A 20 2.92 -5.26 1.42
CA CYS A 20 1.77 -4.80 0.63
C CYS A 20 0.91 -5.96 0.11
N LYS A 21 1.54 -7.05 -0.36
CA LYS A 21 0.84 -8.26 -0.77
C LYS A 21 0.10 -8.91 0.40
N GLY A 22 0.71 -8.94 1.59
CA GLY A 22 0.08 -9.41 2.83
C GLY A 22 -1.13 -8.58 3.26
N LEU A 23 -1.05 -7.25 3.16
CA LEU A 23 -2.18 -6.35 3.45
C LEU A 23 -3.37 -6.62 2.52
N ALA A 24 -3.11 -6.72 1.21
CA ALA A 24 -4.17 -7.02 0.24
C ALA A 24 -4.76 -8.44 0.44
N ALA A 25 -3.93 -9.42 0.80
CA ALA A 25 -4.39 -10.76 1.13
C ALA A 25 -5.30 -10.79 2.37
N LEU A 26 -5.01 -9.98 3.39
CA LEU A 26 -5.91 -9.87 4.53
C LEU A 26 -7.25 -9.27 4.11
N ASP A 27 -7.28 -8.20 3.34
CA ASP A 27 -8.53 -7.59 2.86
C ASP A 27 -9.38 -8.57 2.04
N ILE A 28 -8.75 -9.43 1.23
CA ILE A 28 -9.42 -10.53 0.53
C ILE A 28 -10.08 -11.51 1.53
N ILE A 29 -9.38 -11.87 2.61
CA ILE A 29 -9.90 -12.78 3.64
C ILE A 29 -11.05 -12.14 4.44
N MET A 30 -10.91 -10.84 4.76
CA MET A 30 -11.86 -10.14 5.62
C MET A 30 -13.15 -9.75 4.88
N LEU A 31 -13.08 -9.49 3.57
CA LEU A 31 -14.21 -8.96 2.79
C LEU A 31 -14.47 -9.77 1.52
N GLU A 32 -15.73 -10.19 1.34
CA GLU A 32 -16.17 -10.88 0.12
C GLU A 32 -15.97 -10.01 -1.12
N LYS A 33 -15.80 -10.66 -2.28
CA LYS A 33 -15.48 -9.97 -3.53
C LYS A 33 -16.55 -8.96 -3.93
N GLU A 34 -17.82 -9.20 -3.61
CA GLU A 34 -18.91 -8.24 -3.83
C GLU A 34 -18.71 -6.92 -3.05
N TRP A 35 -17.99 -6.95 -1.93
CA TRP A 35 -17.63 -5.79 -1.11
C TRP A 35 -16.21 -5.28 -1.40
N SER A 36 -15.58 -5.71 -2.50
CA SER A 36 -14.20 -5.31 -2.82
C SER A 36 -13.98 -3.81 -2.96
N PHE A 37 -15.03 -3.03 -3.24
CA PHE A 37 -14.97 -1.57 -3.37
C PHE A 37 -14.73 -0.82 -2.05
N ILE A 38 -14.93 -1.46 -0.89
CA ILE A 38 -14.60 -0.91 0.43
C ILE A 38 -13.30 -1.48 1.02
N ARG A 39 -12.52 -2.25 0.25
CA ARG A 39 -11.21 -2.72 0.70
C ARG A 39 -10.25 -1.53 0.83
N HIS A 40 -9.53 -1.50 1.93
CA HIS A 40 -8.51 -0.51 2.23
C HIS A 40 -7.24 -0.76 1.42
N TYR A 41 -6.94 -2.03 1.13
CA TYR A 41 -5.71 -2.45 0.50
C TYR A 41 -5.98 -3.30 -0.73
N THR A 42 -5.41 -2.90 -1.87
CA THR A 42 -5.50 -3.69 -3.11
C THR A 42 -4.13 -3.80 -3.78
N TYR A 43 -3.88 -4.94 -4.40
CA TYR A 43 -2.62 -5.22 -5.10
C TYR A 43 -2.90 -5.70 -6.52
N ASN A 44 -2.12 -5.23 -7.49
CA ASN A 44 -2.20 -5.68 -8.87
C ASN A 44 -0.79 -6.03 -9.39
N PRO A 45 -0.48 -7.33 -9.57
CA PRO A 45 0.84 -7.79 -10.01
C PRO A 45 1.10 -7.54 -11.51
N ILE A 46 0.08 -7.14 -12.26
CA ILE A 46 0.15 -6.88 -13.70
C ILE A 46 -0.42 -5.50 -14.06
N TRP A 47 -0.34 -4.54 -13.13
CA TRP A 47 -0.90 -3.19 -13.28
C TRP A 47 -0.51 -2.56 -14.63
N ARG A 48 0.77 -2.67 -15.00
CA ARG A 48 1.28 -2.35 -16.33
C ARG A 48 2.34 -3.35 -16.74
N LYS A 49 2.73 -3.34 -18.02
CA LYS A 49 3.77 -4.25 -18.53
C LYS A 49 5.04 -4.18 -17.68
N GLY A 50 5.33 -5.26 -16.96
CA GLY A 50 6.49 -5.41 -16.07
C GLY A 50 6.43 -4.52 -14.82
N LYS A 51 5.25 -4.07 -14.38
CA LYS A 51 5.07 -3.20 -13.22
C LYS A 51 3.91 -3.69 -12.35
N GLU A 52 4.14 -3.67 -11.05
CA GLU A 52 3.13 -4.02 -10.04
C GLU A 52 2.68 -2.72 -9.35
N ALA A 53 1.46 -2.68 -8.85
CA ALA A 53 0.98 -1.57 -8.05
C ALA A 53 0.19 -2.02 -6.84
N PHE A 54 0.27 -1.23 -5.78
CA PHE A 54 -0.49 -1.38 -4.54
C PHE A 54 -1.21 -0.07 -4.26
N TRP A 55 -2.45 -0.14 -3.79
CA TRP A 55 -3.21 1.00 -3.33
C TRP A 55 -3.60 0.81 -1.87
N ALA A 56 -3.51 1.89 -1.11
CA ALA A 56 -4.01 2.01 0.26
C ALA A 56 -4.93 3.22 0.38
N THR A 57 -5.99 3.10 1.16
CA THR A 57 -6.85 4.21 1.57
C THR A 57 -7.31 4.00 3.00
N ASP A 58 -7.48 5.08 3.75
CA ASP A 58 -8.10 5.05 5.07
C ASP A 58 -9.64 4.99 5.00
N GLY A 59 -10.21 4.97 3.79
CA GLY A 59 -11.66 5.05 3.56
C GLY A 59 -12.20 6.49 3.55
N SER A 60 -11.32 7.49 3.58
CA SER A 60 -11.65 8.91 3.54
C SER A 60 -10.93 9.62 2.37
N GLU A 61 -10.44 10.83 2.61
CA GLU A 61 -9.75 11.72 1.66
C GLU A 61 -8.25 11.40 1.54
N GLN A 62 -7.74 10.42 2.31
CA GLN A 62 -6.35 9.99 2.20
C GLN A 62 -6.21 8.73 1.35
N SER A 63 -5.24 8.76 0.44
CA SER A 63 -4.95 7.62 -0.43
C SER A 63 -3.48 7.57 -0.79
N MET A 64 -2.98 6.36 -1.03
CA MET A 64 -1.61 6.10 -1.48
C MET A 64 -1.59 5.06 -2.60
N ILE A 65 -0.71 5.26 -3.58
CA ILE A 65 -0.32 4.27 -4.59
C ILE A 65 1.19 4.02 -4.52
N ILE A 66 1.57 2.75 -4.52
CA ILE A 66 2.96 2.30 -4.60
C ILE A 66 3.14 1.58 -5.92
N MET A 67 4.16 1.96 -6.68
CA MET A 67 4.44 1.44 -8.01
C MET A 67 5.82 0.78 -8.00
N PHE A 68 5.83 -0.54 -8.19
CA PHE A 68 7.04 -1.36 -8.19
C PHE A 68 7.48 -1.63 -9.62
N THR A 69 8.75 -1.37 -9.92
CA THR A 69 9.34 -1.54 -11.26
C THR A 69 10.75 -2.13 -11.18
N SER A 70 11.31 -2.52 -12.32
CA SER A 70 12.72 -2.93 -12.41
C SER A 70 13.70 -1.77 -12.18
N GLU A 71 13.26 -0.54 -12.38
CA GLU A 71 14.05 0.68 -12.29
C GLU A 71 13.98 1.32 -10.90
N GLY A 72 13.23 0.72 -9.97
CA GLY A 72 13.02 1.25 -8.63
C GLY A 72 11.55 1.21 -8.19
N CYS A 73 11.26 1.94 -7.12
CA CYS A 73 9.94 2.02 -6.52
C CYS A 73 9.54 3.49 -6.29
N VAL A 74 8.26 3.79 -6.50
CA VAL A 74 7.68 5.12 -6.24
C VAL A 74 6.45 4.97 -5.37
N ILE A 75 6.37 5.78 -4.31
CA ILE A 75 5.22 5.95 -3.44
C ILE A 75 4.66 7.35 -3.71
N ASN A 76 3.39 7.42 -4.09
CA ASN A 76 2.64 8.66 -4.23
C ASN A 76 1.48 8.64 -3.24
N GLY A 77 1.36 9.69 -2.43
CA GLY A 77 0.21 9.85 -1.54
C GLY A 77 -0.43 11.22 -1.69
N VAL A 78 -1.68 11.28 -1.28
CA VAL A 78 -2.52 12.46 -1.30
C VAL A 78 -3.38 12.47 -0.04
N ASP A 79 -3.57 13.67 0.50
CA ASP A 79 -4.72 14.01 1.34
C ASP A 79 -5.41 15.19 0.70
N SER A 80 -6.64 14.96 0.29
CA SER A 80 -7.43 15.94 -0.44
C SER A 80 -8.03 17.04 0.43
N GLU A 81 -8.05 16.90 1.75
CA GLU A 81 -8.54 17.96 2.65
C GLU A 81 -7.48 19.04 2.89
N LEU A 82 -6.19 18.70 2.74
CA LEU A 82 -5.09 19.63 3.03
C LEU A 82 -5.02 20.82 2.06
N TYR A 83 -5.61 20.68 0.87
CA TYR A 83 -5.49 21.67 -0.19
C TYR A 83 -6.84 21.95 -0.83
N ASP A 84 -7.13 23.25 -1.01
CA ASP A 84 -8.19 23.66 -1.93
C ASP A 84 -7.78 23.21 -3.34
N TRP A 85 -8.57 22.30 -3.91
CA TRP A 85 -8.21 21.35 -4.98
C TRP A 85 -7.58 21.95 -6.24
N GLU A 86 -7.68 23.27 -6.45
CA GLU A 86 -7.18 23.95 -7.65
C GLU A 86 -6.01 24.92 -7.41
N GLU A 87 -5.85 25.53 -6.24
CA GLU A 87 -4.88 26.63 -6.07
C GLU A 87 -3.58 26.26 -5.34
N LYS A 88 -3.58 25.22 -4.49
CA LYS A 88 -2.48 25.01 -3.53
C LYS A 88 -1.81 23.63 -3.58
N LEU A 89 -2.27 22.71 -4.43
CA LEU A 89 -1.61 21.41 -4.56
C LEU A 89 -0.14 21.57 -4.97
N PRO A 90 0.80 20.82 -4.35
CA PRO A 90 2.18 20.78 -4.79
C PRO A 90 2.29 20.45 -6.27
N ARG A 91 3.18 21.15 -6.98
CA ARG A 91 3.45 20.80 -8.36
C ARG A 91 4.19 19.48 -8.40
N ILE A 92 3.82 18.62 -9.35
CA ILE A 92 4.47 17.32 -9.50
C ILE A 92 5.96 17.46 -9.79
N GLU A 93 6.37 18.55 -10.47
CA GLU A 93 7.78 18.84 -10.73
C GLU A 93 8.57 19.12 -9.44
N ASP A 94 7.95 19.76 -8.45
CA ASP A 94 8.58 20.06 -7.17
C ASP A 94 8.75 18.77 -6.35
N LEU A 95 7.74 17.90 -6.36
CA LEU A 95 7.77 16.60 -5.68
C LEU A 95 8.77 15.61 -6.30
N THR A 96 9.06 15.74 -7.60
CA THR A 96 9.88 14.78 -8.36
C THR A 96 11.24 15.33 -8.80
N ASN A 97 11.66 16.48 -8.27
CA ASN A 97 12.98 17.03 -8.54
C ASN A 97 14.09 16.01 -8.19
N GLY A 98 15.05 15.81 -9.09
CA GLY A 98 16.12 14.83 -8.93
C GLY A 98 15.72 13.36 -9.15
N MET A 99 14.44 13.05 -9.36
CA MET A 99 13.98 11.69 -9.65
C MET A 99 14.46 11.24 -11.04
N PRO A 100 14.89 9.99 -11.23
CA PRO A 100 15.23 9.46 -12.56
C PRO A 100 14.05 9.49 -13.54
N SER A 101 14.36 9.73 -14.81
CA SER A 101 13.35 9.84 -15.88
C SER A 101 12.46 8.59 -16.02
N ALA A 102 12.99 7.40 -15.71
CA ALA A 102 12.22 6.15 -15.70
C ALA A 102 11.09 6.18 -14.66
N LEU A 103 11.38 6.69 -13.46
CA LEU A 103 10.43 6.80 -12.35
C LEU A 103 9.49 8.01 -12.52
N GLN A 104 9.97 9.13 -13.07
CA GLN A 104 9.13 10.30 -13.36
C GLN A 104 7.95 9.97 -14.30
N LYS A 105 8.11 9.00 -15.19
CA LYS A 105 7.02 8.52 -16.07
C LYS A 105 5.86 7.90 -15.27
N LEU A 106 6.13 7.33 -14.10
CA LEU A 106 5.11 6.77 -13.20
C LEU A 106 4.26 7.88 -12.59
N MET A 107 4.90 8.97 -12.17
CA MET A 107 4.20 10.15 -11.63
C MET A 107 3.36 10.87 -12.69
N ASN A 108 3.69 10.69 -13.97
CA ASN A 108 2.89 11.21 -15.09
C ASN A 108 1.78 10.27 -15.57
N SER A 109 1.58 9.14 -14.90
CA SER A 109 0.52 8.17 -15.22
C SER A 109 -0.88 8.76 -15.01
N ARG A 110 -1.89 8.13 -15.63
CA ARG A 110 -3.29 8.57 -15.52
C ARG A 110 -3.78 8.43 -14.08
N GLU A 111 -3.35 7.38 -13.41
CA GLU A 111 -3.69 7.02 -12.03
C GLU A 111 -3.19 8.09 -11.07
N VAL A 112 -1.90 8.45 -11.12
CA VAL A 112 -1.33 9.52 -10.29
C VAL A 112 -1.97 10.88 -10.63
N LYS A 113 -2.17 11.20 -11.91
CA LYS A 113 -2.82 12.47 -12.31
C LYS A 113 -4.26 12.60 -11.81
N LYS A 114 -5.00 11.49 -11.76
CA LYS A 114 -6.37 11.46 -11.23
C LYS A 114 -6.35 11.57 -9.70
N MET A 115 -5.44 10.84 -9.06
CA MET A 115 -5.29 10.79 -7.61
C MET A 115 -4.75 12.08 -7.01
N LYS A 116 -3.90 12.82 -7.76
CA LYS A 116 -3.08 13.94 -7.26
C LYS A 116 -2.00 13.46 -6.28
N SER A 117 -1.25 14.43 -5.77
CA SER A 117 -0.04 14.21 -4.99
C SER A 117 0.13 15.33 -3.98
N THR A 118 0.21 14.99 -2.70
CA THR A 118 0.72 15.89 -1.65
C THR A 118 2.15 15.57 -1.28
N PHE A 119 2.57 14.31 -1.47
CA PHE A 119 3.96 13.88 -1.34
C PHE A 119 4.35 12.82 -2.37
N CYS A 120 5.66 12.68 -2.56
CA CYS A 120 6.26 11.60 -3.33
C CYS A 120 7.53 11.11 -2.65
N VAL A 121 7.69 9.78 -2.57
CA VAL A 121 8.91 9.11 -2.11
C VAL A 121 9.35 8.13 -3.19
N TRP A 122 10.65 8.00 -3.46
CA TRP A 122 11.17 7.05 -4.43
C TRP A 122 12.50 6.44 -4.01
N THR A 123 12.85 5.33 -4.65
CA THR A 123 14.15 4.67 -4.51
C THR A 123 14.55 4.05 -5.83
N GLU A 124 15.84 4.07 -6.14
CA GLU A 124 16.44 3.47 -7.34
C GLU A 124 17.05 2.11 -7.05
N ASP A 125 17.73 2.00 -5.90
CA ASP A 125 18.42 0.79 -5.46
C ASP A 125 17.54 -0.15 -4.62
N GLY A 126 16.33 0.32 -4.27
CA GLY A 126 15.38 -0.40 -3.44
C GLY A 126 15.66 -0.34 -1.95
N VAL A 127 16.64 0.44 -1.50
CA VAL A 127 17.09 0.51 -0.10
C VAL A 127 17.12 1.96 0.39
N VAL A 128 17.69 2.87 -0.38
CA VAL A 128 17.78 4.29 -0.03
C VAL A 128 16.57 5.02 -0.60
N TRP A 129 15.75 5.55 0.30
CA TRP A 129 14.57 6.32 -0.06
C TRP A 129 14.88 7.82 -0.12
N HIS A 130 14.29 8.48 -1.11
CA HIS A 130 14.41 9.90 -1.41
C HIS A 130 13.03 10.54 -1.47
N CYS A 131 12.95 11.81 -1.10
CA CYS A 131 11.76 12.63 -1.29
C CYS A 131 12.16 14.10 -1.39
N ASN A 132 11.26 14.93 -1.93
CA ASN A 132 11.34 16.38 -1.83
C ASN A 132 10.29 16.85 -0.81
N PRO A 133 10.66 17.05 0.46
CA PRO A 133 9.69 17.43 1.49
C PRO A 133 9.16 18.83 1.22
N MET A 134 7.83 18.99 1.31
CA MET A 134 7.15 20.27 1.17
C MET A 134 6.96 20.95 2.53
N ALA A 135 6.75 22.26 2.53
CA ALA A 135 6.36 22.97 3.74
C ALA A 135 4.93 22.61 4.14
N GLY A 136 4.71 22.37 5.43
CA GLY A 136 3.39 22.02 5.99
C GLY A 136 3.22 20.53 6.28
N GLU A 137 1.95 20.13 6.40
CA GLU A 137 1.51 18.73 6.43
C GLU A 137 1.27 18.24 5.01
N ASP A 138 1.57 16.96 4.76
CA ASP A 138 1.42 16.33 3.45
C ASP A 138 0.76 14.94 3.53
N ALA A 139 0.26 14.55 4.70
CA ALA A 139 -0.27 13.22 5.06
C ALA A 139 0.73 12.05 4.97
N SER A 140 2.01 12.31 4.71
CA SER A 140 3.01 11.25 4.67
C SER A 140 3.17 10.53 6.01
N LYS A 141 2.91 11.22 7.12
CA LYS A 141 2.99 10.62 8.46
C LYS A 141 1.96 9.51 8.68
N ASP A 142 0.74 9.72 8.20
CA ASP A 142 -0.39 8.79 8.39
C ASP A 142 -0.41 7.70 7.32
N LEU A 143 -0.08 8.04 6.07
CA LEU A 143 -0.06 7.08 4.97
C LEU A 143 1.18 6.17 4.98
N LEU A 144 2.38 6.69 5.31
CA LEU A 144 3.57 5.85 5.34
C LEU A 144 3.62 4.91 6.55
N SER A 145 2.93 5.22 7.66
CA SER A 145 2.82 4.29 8.78
C SER A 145 1.98 3.05 8.44
N MET A 146 1.09 3.11 7.44
CA MET A 146 0.35 1.94 6.96
C MET A 146 1.24 0.89 6.28
N ILE A 147 2.45 1.27 5.88
CA ILE A 147 3.37 0.43 5.09
C ILE A 147 4.77 0.35 5.71
N ASP A 148 4.86 0.54 7.03
CA ASP A 148 6.11 0.54 7.79
C ASP A 148 6.80 -0.84 7.88
N GLY A 149 6.17 -1.89 7.34
CA GLY A 149 6.69 -3.25 7.35
C GLY A 149 6.53 -3.97 8.70
N ASN A 150 5.84 -3.36 9.67
CA ASN A 150 5.62 -3.90 11.01
C ASN A 150 4.20 -4.49 11.15
N PRO A 151 4.05 -5.81 11.33
CA PRO A 151 2.76 -6.45 11.54
C PRO A 151 1.98 -5.91 12.74
N GLN A 152 2.66 -5.41 13.77
CA GLN A 152 2.01 -4.83 14.95
C GLN A 152 1.24 -3.56 14.61
N THR A 153 1.85 -2.67 13.82
CA THR A 153 1.22 -1.45 13.34
C THR A 153 -0.05 -1.79 12.55
N TYR A 154 0.03 -2.84 11.71
CA TYR A 154 -1.14 -3.30 10.97
C TYR A 154 -2.26 -3.83 11.87
N VAL A 155 -1.94 -4.64 12.90
CA VAL A 155 -2.95 -5.10 13.89
C VAL A 155 -3.63 -3.92 14.58
N GLU A 156 -2.87 -2.87 14.91
CA GLU A 156 -3.41 -1.67 15.54
C GLU A 156 -4.36 -0.89 14.63
N TYR A 157 -4.00 -0.73 13.34
CA TYR A 157 -4.90 -0.14 12.34
C TYR A 157 -6.13 -1.01 12.09
N GLY A 158 -5.97 -2.34 12.01
CA GLY A 158 -7.06 -3.28 11.75
C GLY A 158 -8.22 -3.18 12.74
N LYS A 159 -7.95 -2.76 13.99
CA LYS A 159 -8.99 -2.54 15.02
C LYS A 159 -10.01 -1.46 14.67
N TRP A 160 -9.65 -0.54 13.77
CA TRP A 160 -10.57 0.51 13.31
C TRP A 160 -11.54 0.01 12.23
N PHE A 161 -11.16 -1.04 11.50
CA PHE A 161 -11.91 -1.55 10.35
C PHE A 161 -12.63 -2.86 10.65
N TYR A 162 -12.05 -3.69 11.52
CA TYR A 162 -12.56 -5.02 11.84
C TYR A 162 -13.01 -5.11 13.30
N PRO A 163 -14.15 -5.77 13.56
CA PRO A 163 -14.70 -5.89 14.91
C PRO A 163 -13.91 -6.88 15.80
N ALA A 164 -13.01 -7.69 15.24
CA ALA A 164 -12.24 -8.70 15.95
C ALA A 164 -10.74 -8.35 15.98
N ASP A 165 -10.08 -8.66 17.10
CA ASP A 165 -8.63 -8.53 17.21
C ASP A 165 -7.93 -9.49 16.24
N LEU A 166 -7.12 -8.93 15.34
CA LEU A 166 -6.33 -9.71 14.39
C LEU A 166 -5.21 -10.45 15.15
N PRO A 167 -5.08 -11.79 14.99
CA PRO A 167 -3.98 -12.54 15.60
C PRO A 167 -2.63 -12.10 15.01
N LEU A 168 -1.80 -11.43 15.83
CA LEU A 168 -0.51 -10.87 15.40
C LEU A 168 0.37 -11.89 14.65
N GLU A 169 0.39 -13.14 15.10
CA GLU A 169 1.20 -14.17 14.46
C GLU A 169 0.75 -14.48 13.03
N VAL A 170 -0.56 -14.52 12.78
CA VAL A 170 -1.12 -14.76 11.45
C VAL A 170 -0.87 -13.55 10.55
N VAL A 171 -1.01 -12.34 11.09
CA VAL A 171 -0.69 -11.10 10.36
C VAL A 171 0.81 -11.04 10.01
N ARG A 172 1.69 -11.47 10.92
CA ARG A 172 3.13 -11.58 10.66
C ARG A 172 3.43 -12.58 9.54
N GLN A 173 2.78 -13.74 9.56
CA GLN A 173 2.89 -14.73 8.48
C GLN A 173 2.46 -14.13 7.12
N LEU A 174 1.36 -13.37 7.09
CA LEU A 174 0.91 -12.68 5.88
C LEU A 174 1.95 -11.65 5.39
N ALA A 175 2.47 -10.83 6.29
CA ALA A 175 3.50 -9.83 6.01
C ALA A 175 4.81 -10.45 5.50
N ASP A 176 5.12 -11.67 5.94
CA ASP A 176 6.32 -12.43 5.56
C ASP A 176 6.12 -13.25 4.27
N GLY A 177 4.93 -13.20 3.65
CA GLY A 177 4.64 -13.92 2.41
C GLY A 177 4.42 -15.42 2.58
N VAL A 178 4.11 -15.88 3.80
CA VAL A 178 3.83 -17.29 4.08
C VAL A 178 2.56 -17.71 3.34
N PRO A 179 2.53 -18.88 2.67
CA PRO A 179 1.33 -19.30 1.94
C PRO A 179 0.09 -19.37 2.82
N VAL A 180 -1.00 -18.74 2.38
CA VAL A 180 -2.29 -18.74 3.10
C VAL A 180 -2.83 -20.16 3.21
N THR A 181 -3.26 -20.54 4.41
CA THR A 181 -3.93 -21.82 4.68
C THR A 181 -5.35 -21.59 5.22
N LYS A 182 -6.16 -22.66 5.27
CA LYS A 182 -7.51 -22.59 5.84
C LYS A 182 -7.48 -22.21 7.31
N GLU A 183 -6.49 -22.67 8.06
CA GLU A 183 -6.31 -22.33 9.47
C GLU A 183 -6.07 -20.84 9.68
N MET A 184 -5.27 -20.21 8.81
CA MET A 184 -5.05 -18.75 8.83
C MET A 184 -6.34 -17.99 8.56
N ILE A 185 -7.12 -18.41 7.56
CA ILE A 185 -8.41 -17.79 7.23
C ILE A 185 -9.39 -17.90 8.39
N VAL A 186 -9.54 -19.09 8.98
CA VAL A 186 -10.42 -19.28 10.15
C VAL A 186 -9.96 -18.45 11.34
N ALA A 187 -8.65 -18.31 11.56
CA ALA A 187 -8.11 -17.49 12.64
C ALA A 187 -8.38 -15.99 12.44
N LEU A 188 -8.39 -15.50 11.20
CA LEU A 188 -8.63 -14.09 10.87
C LEU A 188 -10.12 -13.77 10.79
N ASN A 189 -10.88 -14.61 10.09
CA ASN A 189 -12.31 -14.43 9.86
C ASN A 189 -13.04 -15.78 9.95
N PRO A 190 -13.46 -16.20 11.17
CA PRO A 190 -14.13 -17.49 11.39
C PRO A 190 -15.45 -17.67 10.63
N LYS A 191 -16.05 -16.57 10.16
CA LYS A 191 -17.30 -16.58 9.39
C LYS A 191 -17.07 -16.71 7.89
N ARG A 192 -15.85 -16.50 7.41
CA ARG A 192 -15.54 -16.55 5.99
C ARG A 192 -15.44 -18.01 5.52
N SER A 193 -16.18 -18.34 4.47
CA SER A 193 -16.31 -19.73 4.01
C SER A 193 -16.18 -19.92 2.49
N GLU A 194 -15.99 -18.83 1.76
CA GLU A 194 -15.95 -18.79 0.29
C GLU A 194 -14.53 -19.15 -0.20
N TRP A 195 -14.09 -20.37 0.11
CA TRP A 195 -12.71 -20.84 -0.12
C TRP A 195 -12.22 -20.66 -1.55
N ASP A 196 -13.07 -20.99 -2.53
CA ASP A 196 -12.73 -20.88 -3.95
C ASP A 196 -12.58 -19.42 -4.39
N GLU A 197 -13.36 -18.51 -3.80
CA GLU A 197 -13.26 -17.07 -4.05
C GLU A 197 -11.95 -16.53 -3.49
N ILE A 198 -11.64 -16.83 -2.22
CA ILE A 198 -10.39 -16.42 -1.58
C ILE A 198 -9.20 -16.94 -2.39
N LYS A 199 -9.23 -18.21 -2.78
CA LYS A 199 -8.17 -18.81 -3.59
C LYS A 199 -8.00 -18.07 -4.92
N ALA A 200 -9.08 -17.83 -5.65
CA ALA A 200 -9.02 -17.15 -6.93
C ALA A 200 -8.47 -15.72 -6.81
N GLU A 201 -8.86 -14.97 -5.78
CA GLU A 201 -8.37 -13.62 -5.54
C GLU A 201 -6.90 -13.59 -5.08
N LEU A 202 -6.47 -14.56 -4.25
CA LEU A 202 -5.05 -14.70 -3.89
C LEU A 202 -4.19 -15.04 -5.11
N ASP A 203 -4.66 -15.94 -5.98
CA ASP A 203 -3.99 -16.25 -7.25
C ASP A 203 -3.92 -15.00 -8.16
N GLU A 204 -4.98 -14.19 -8.22
CA GLU A 204 -5.05 -12.95 -8.99
C GLU A 204 -4.01 -11.91 -8.56
N ILE A 205 -3.79 -11.76 -7.24
CA ILE A 205 -2.77 -10.85 -6.71
C ILE A 205 -1.36 -11.47 -6.64
N GLY A 206 -1.24 -12.75 -7.00
CA GLY A 206 0.01 -13.52 -6.95
C GLY A 206 0.50 -13.79 -5.52
N TYR A 207 -0.42 -14.01 -4.58
CA TYR A 207 -0.13 -14.39 -3.20
C TYR A 207 -0.19 -15.92 -3.04
N LEU A 208 0.84 -16.51 -2.43
CA LEU A 208 0.95 -17.96 -2.28
C LEU A 208 -0.17 -18.51 -1.39
N ASN A 209 -0.76 -19.64 -1.76
CA ASN A 209 -1.82 -20.27 -0.98
C ASN A 209 -1.80 -21.79 -1.07
N LYS A 210 -2.42 -22.45 -0.09
CA LYS A 210 -2.62 -23.91 0.01
C LYS A 210 -4.10 -24.22 0.30
N LEU A 211 -5.00 -23.62 -0.49
CA LEU A 211 -6.46 -23.73 -0.32
C LEU A 211 -7.09 -24.82 -1.18
#